data_AF-A0A7H2SD29-F1
#
_entry.id   AF-A0A7H2SD29-F1
#
_cell.length_a   1.000
_cell.length_b   1.000
_cell.length_c   1.000
_cell.angle_alpha   90.00
_cell.angle_beta   90.00
_cell.angle_gamma   90.00
#
_symmetry.space_group_name_H-M   'P 1'
#
loop_
_entity.id
_entity.type
_entity.pdbx_description
1 polymer ?
#
loop_
_entity_poly.entity_id
_entity_poly.type
_entity_poly.pdbx_seq_one_letter_code
_entity_poly.pdbx_strand_id
1 'polypeptide(L)'
;MTLKTHIEFRSDHFPRVPNEIGQEEHIWGYRLAQYLSNRLIDSGFDVSDFIKEDWGYLIPLKNDEFKDIWIGCNHYAEFDNGFLVFINPFNPIVRKGFFKKIDISDKINQISQALEMILMNDPLIYAQRWWLDEDMKLITR
;
A
#
# COMPACT_ATOMS: atom_id res chain seq x y z
N MET A 1 -19.86 -5.41 2.53
CA MET A 1 -18.47 -5.88 2.64
C MET A 1 -17.58 -4.67 2.53
N THR A 2 -16.65 -4.51 3.44
CA THR A 2 -15.66 -3.44 3.39
C THR A 2 -14.58 -3.79 2.38
N LEU A 3 -14.10 -2.79 1.66
CA LEU A 3 -13.05 -2.98 0.68
C LEU A 3 -11.73 -3.31 1.40
N LYS A 4 -11.07 -4.37 0.92
CA LYS A 4 -9.73 -4.76 1.35
C LYS A 4 -8.75 -3.66 0.94
N THR A 5 -8.35 -2.82 1.87
CA THR A 5 -7.47 -1.67 1.56
C THR A 5 -6.16 -1.71 2.30
N HIS A 6 -6.07 -2.43 3.42
CA HIS A 6 -4.87 -2.52 4.25
C HIS A 6 -4.53 -3.98 4.49
N ILE A 7 -3.30 -4.38 4.17
CA ILE A 7 -2.78 -5.72 4.42
C ILE A 7 -1.48 -5.59 5.20
N GLU A 8 -1.41 -6.28 6.33
CA GLU A 8 -0.17 -6.46 7.08
C GLU A 8 0.41 -7.84 6.80
N PHE A 9 1.73 -7.96 6.91
CA PHE A 9 2.45 -9.22 6.79
C PHE A 9 3.81 -9.14 7.49
N ARG A 10 4.54 -10.25 7.51
CA ARG A 10 5.92 -10.32 8.00
C ARG A 10 6.88 -10.79 6.91
N SER A 11 8.08 -10.23 6.89
CA SER A 11 9.16 -10.65 5.98
C SER A 11 10.52 -10.11 6.40
N ASP A 12 11.57 -10.92 6.31
CA ASP A 12 12.95 -10.47 6.55
C ASP A 12 13.62 -9.90 5.27
N HIS A 13 12.91 -9.87 4.14
CA HIS A 13 13.46 -9.51 2.83
C HIS A 13 13.38 -8.02 2.48
N PHE A 14 12.80 -7.21 3.35
CA PHE A 14 12.69 -5.76 3.17
C PHE A 14 13.48 -5.01 4.25
N PRO A 15 14.81 -5.22 4.37
CA PRO A 15 15.60 -4.52 5.36
C PRO A 15 15.68 -3.02 5.04
N ARG A 16 15.79 -2.21 6.08
CA ARG A 16 16.06 -0.78 6.00
C ARG A 16 17.35 -0.50 5.21
N VAL A 17 17.34 0.50 4.32
CA VAL A 17 18.54 0.91 3.57
C VAL A 17 19.25 2.11 4.23
N PRO A 18 20.58 2.29 4.08
CA PRO A 18 21.34 3.32 4.80
C PRO A 18 20.87 4.76 4.58
N ASN A 19 20.31 5.09 3.41
CA ASN A 19 19.81 6.43 3.08
C ASN A 19 18.33 6.64 3.47
N GLU A 20 17.73 5.61 4.07
CA GLU A 20 16.38 5.63 4.65
C GLU A 20 16.45 6.16 6.08
N ILE A 21 16.99 7.37 6.20
CA ILE A 21 16.92 8.15 7.42
C ILE A 21 15.56 8.84 7.33
N GLY A 22 14.52 8.17 7.82
CA GLY A 22 13.30 8.85 8.26
C GLY A 22 13.64 9.72 9.47
N GLN A 23 12.72 10.60 9.87
CA GLN A 23 12.90 11.34 11.13
C GLN A 23 12.97 10.38 12.34
N GLU A 24 12.41 9.18 12.20
CA GLU A 24 12.30 8.17 13.26
C GLU A 24 12.95 6.84 12.82
N GLU A 25 13.55 6.13 13.78
CA GLU A 25 14.34 4.91 13.51
C GLU A 25 13.51 3.73 12.98
N HIS A 26 12.20 3.75 13.20
CA HIS A 26 11.28 2.67 12.88
C HIS A 26 10.55 2.84 11.53
N ILE A 27 10.87 3.89 10.77
CA ILE A 27 10.20 4.19 9.49
C ILE A 27 11.10 3.78 8.33
N TRP A 28 10.67 2.76 7.60
CA TRP A 28 11.27 2.33 6.33
C TRP A 28 10.23 1.62 5.46
N GLY A 29 10.55 1.37 4.19
CA GLY A 29 9.65 0.80 3.18
C GLY A 29 10.23 0.77 1.77
N TYR A 30 11.42 1.30 1.52
CA TYR A 30 12.05 1.44 0.21
C TYR A 30 12.12 0.11 -0.54
N ARG A 31 12.63 -0.95 0.11
CA ARG A 31 12.76 -2.27 -0.50
C ARG A 31 11.40 -2.88 -0.84
N LEU A 32 10.41 -2.66 0.03
CA LEU A 32 9.03 -3.09 -0.20
C LEU A 32 8.41 -2.32 -1.37
N ALA A 33 8.57 -0.99 -1.42
CA ALA A 33 8.06 -0.15 -2.50
C ALA A 33 8.70 -0.51 -3.84
N GLN A 34 10.02 -0.75 -3.86
CA GLN A 34 10.75 -1.23 -5.02
C GLN A 34 10.21 -2.59 -5.49
N TYR A 35 10.04 -3.54 -4.58
CA TYR A 35 9.50 -4.86 -4.87
C TYR A 35 8.08 -4.76 -5.47
N LEU A 36 7.17 -4.08 -4.77
CA LEU A 36 5.77 -3.96 -5.20
C LEU A 36 5.63 -3.18 -6.49
N SER A 37 6.40 -2.12 -6.72
CA SER A 37 6.37 -1.37 -7.98
C SER A 37 6.67 -2.29 -9.17
N ASN A 38 7.72 -3.11 -9.08
CA ASN A 38 8.08 -4.05 -10.14
C ASN A 38 6.98 -5.10 -10.35
N ARG A 39 6.46 -5.69 -9.26
CA ARG A 39 5.44 -6.74 -9.34
C ARG A 39 4.07 -6.23 -9.81
N LEU A 40 3.73 -4.98 -9.50
CA LEU A 40 2.53 -4.32 -10.01
C LEU A 40 2.64 -4.08 -11.52
N ILE A 41 3.80 -3.67 -12.02
CA ILE A 41 4.07 -3.56 -13.47
C ILE A 41 3.88 -4.91 -14.14
N ASP A 42 4.47 -5.98 -13.59
CA ASP A 42 4.31 -7.35 -14.11
C ASP A 42 2.85 -7.82 -14.09
N SER A 43 2.05 -7.28 -13.17
CA SER A 43 0.60 -7.56 -13.05
C SER A 43 -0.27 -6.66 -13.94
N GLY A 44 0.33 -5.83 -14.80
CA GLY A 44 -0.37 -4.98 -15.76
C GLY A 44 -0.80 -3.61 -15.24
N PHE A 45 -0.29 -3.16 -14.09
CA PHE A 45 -0.52 -1.81 -13.59
C PHE A 45 0.51 -0.84 -14.13
N ASP A 46 0.06 0.34 -14.54
CA ASP A 46 0.96 1.45 -14.87
C ASP A 46 1.18 2.32 -13.62
N VAL A 47 2.36 2.16 -13.01
CA VAL A 47 2.79 2.88 -11.81
C VAL A 47 4.01 3.76 -12.09
N SER A 48 4.18 4.83 -11.33
CA SER A 48 5.38 5.66 -11.39
C SER A 48 6.44 5.21 -10.40
N ASP A 49 7.59 5.88 -10.44
CA ASP A 49 8.57 5.77 -9.37
C ASP A 49 7.89 6.07 -8.03
N PHE A 50 8.31 5.32 -7.01
CA PHE A 50 7.79 5.47 -5.66
C PHE A 50 8.44 6.66 -4.95
N ILE A 51 7.66 7.33 -4.11
CA ILE A 51 8.00 8.59 -3.48
C ILE A 51 8.20 8.35 -1.98
N LYS A 52 9.27 8.93 -1.43
CA LYS A 52 9.55 8.89 0.01
C LYS A 52 8.63 9.88 0.73
N GLU A 53 7.96 9.41 1.76
CA GLU A 53 7.14 10.20 2.69
C GLU A 53 7.75 10.16 4.09
N ASP A 54 7.19 10.93 5.02
CA ASP A 54 7.61 10.94 6.43
C ASP A 54 7.19 9.68 7.20
N TRP A 55 6.23 8.92 6.69
CA TRP A 55 5.71 7.66 7.24
C TRP A 55 6.15 6.39 6.48
N GLY A 56 6.85 6.53 5.34
CA GLY A 56 7.22 5.38 4.50
C GLY A 56 7.39 5.76 3.04
N TYR A 57 6.81 4.96 2.14
CA TYR A 57 6.86 5.19 0.71
C TYR A 57 5.48 5.03 0.08
N LEU A 58 5.18 5.81 -0.96
CA LEU A 58 3.98 5.62 -1.78
C LEU A 58 4.34 5.28 -3.22
N ILE A 59 3.53 4.44 -3.86
CA ILE A 59 3.61 4.06 -5.27
C ILE A 59 2.40 4.67 -5.98
N PRO A 60 2.57 5.76 -6.76
CA PRO A 60 1.47 6.37 -7.49
C PRO A 60 1.03 5.54 -8.70
N LEU A 61 -0.28 5.49 -8.95
CA LEU A 61 -0.78 5.07 -10.26
C LEU A 61 -0.56 6.20 -11.29
N LYS A 62 -0.08 5.88 -12.49
CA LYS A 62 0.16 6.88 -13.55
C LYS A 62 -1.10 7.33 -14.30
N ASN A 63 -2.23 6.64 -14.13
CA ASN A 63 -3.44 6.93 -14.89
C ASN A 63 -4.10 8.24 -14.42
N ASP A 64 -4.27 9.22 -15.33
CA ASP A 64 -4.90 10.53 -15.07
C ASP A 64 -6.31 10.43 -14.45
N GLU A 65 -7.06 9.37 -14.74
CA GLU A 65 -8.36 9.14 -14.14
C GLU A 65 -8.26 8.80 -12.65
N PHE A 66 -7.18 8.13 -12.26
CA PHE A 66 -6.92 7.54 -10.95
C PHE A 66 -5.66 8.08 -10.28
N LYS A 67 -5.20 9.27 -10.66
CA LYS A 67 -3.97 9.89 -10.13
C LYS A 67 -3.94 10.07 -8.60
N ASP A 68 -5.12 10.09 -7.98
CA ASP A 68 -5.27 10.21 -6.53
C ASP A 68 -5.16 8.86 -5.82
N ILE A 69 -5.10 7.75 -6.59
CA ILE A 69 -4.90 6.40 -6.08
C ILE A 69 -3.41 6.08 -6.02
N TRP A 70 -2.95 5.63 -4.85
CA TRP A 70 -1.58 5.19 -4.62
C TRP A 70 -1.51 4.08 -3.58
N ILE A 71 -0.42 3.31 -3.62
CA ILE A 71 -0.15 2.22 -2.67
C ILE A 71 0.91 2.66 -1.67
N GLY A 72 0.57 2.74 -0.39
CA GLY A 72 1.50 2.97 0.70
C GLY A 72 2.25 1.71 1.09
N CYS A 73 3.54 1.85 1.42
CA CYS A 73 4.46 0.80 1.84
C CYS A 73 5.24 1.29 3.06
N ASN A 74 5.04 0.68 4.22
CA ASN A 74 5.74 1.06 5.43
C ASN A 74 6.04 -0.15 6.33
N HIS A 75 7.10 -0.03 7.12
CA HIS A 75 7.34 -0.89 8.27
C HIS A 75 6.25 -0.67 9.30
N TYR A 76 5.77 -1.77 9.87
CA TYR A 76 4.72 -1.80 10.86
C TYR A 76 5.31 -2.12 12.22
N ALA A 77 5.45 -1.08 13.05
CA ALA A 77 6.20 -1.12 14.30
C ALA A 77 5.68 -2.12 15.36
N GLU A 78 4.54 -2.75 15.15
CA GLU A 78 4.07 -3.84 16.01
C GLU A 78 4.97 -5.09 15.94
N PHE A 79 5.72 -5.27 14.85
CA PHE A 79 6.64 -6.40 14.68
C PHE A 79 7.96 -5.92 14.08
N ASP A 80 9.10 -6.41 14.57
CA ASP A 80 10.44 -6.04 14.06
C ASP A 80 10.64 -6.24 12.55
N ASN A 81 9.89 -7.19 11.98
CA ASN A 81 9.88 -7.49 10.55
C ASN A 81 8.46 -7.37 9.94
N GLY A 82 7.63 -6.53 10.55
CA GLY A 82 6.26 -6.26 10.14
C GLY A 82 6.19 -5.22 9.04
N PHE A 83 5.27 -5.40 8.11
CA PHE A 83 5.01 -4.42 7.06
C PHE A 83 3.51 -4.22 6.91
N LEU A 84 3.15 -2.98 6.59
CA LEU A 84 1.81 -2.58 6.22
C LEU A 84 1.85 -2.04 4.79
N VAL A 85 0.94 -2.55 3.97
CA VAL A 85 0.66 -2.03 2.64
C VAL A 85 -0.78 -1.58 2.61
N PHE A 86 -1.02 -0.39 2.08
CA PHE A 86 -2.37 0.14 2.02
C PHE A 86 -2.69 0.88 0.73
N ILE A 87 -3.97 0.90 0.36
CA ILE A 87 -4.49 1.59 -0.81
C ILE A 87 -5.10 2.90 -0.33
N ASN A 88 -4.58 4.02 -0.84
CA ASN A 88 -5.20 5.31 -0.68
C ASN A 88 -5.90 5.72 -1.99
N PRO A 89 -7.07 6.38 -1.91
CA PRO A 89 -7.90 6.50 -0.72
C PRO A 89 -8.55 5.17 -0.39
N PHE A 90 -8.65 4.87 0.90
CA PHE A 90 -9.31 3.65 1.38
C PHE A 90 -10.85 3.77 1.34
N ASN A 91 -11.39 4.99 1.23
CA ASN A 91 -12.80 5.23 0.98
C ASN A 91 -13.06 5.28 -0.54
N PRO A 92 -13.98 4.45 -1.07
CA PRO A 92 -14.19 4.36 -2.52
C PRO A 92 -14.90 5.57 -3.14
N ILE A 93 -15.50 6.45 -2.33
CA ILE A 93 -16.21 7.62 -2.85
C ILE A 93 -15.30 8.84 -2.78
N VAL A 94 -14.70 9.20 -3.93
CA VAL A 94 -13.77 10.32 -4.03
C VAL A 94 -14.39 11.52 -4.75
N ARG A 95 -14.00 12.74 -4.33
CA ARG A 95 -14.46 13.98 -4.95
C ARG A 95 -13.53 14.34 -6.12
N LYS A 96 -14.11 14.56 -7.30
CA LYS A 96 -13.43 15.05 -8.50
C LYS A 96 -13.89 16.48 -8.79
N GLY A 97 -13.05 17.47 -8.48
CA GLY A 97 -13.42 18.88 -8.56
C GLY A 97 -14.47 19.29 -7.52
N PHE A 98 -15.29 20.30 -7.81
CA PHE A 98 -16.13 20.98 -6.80
C PHE A 98 -17.40 20.21 -6.38
N PHE A 99 -17.98 19.34 -7.22
CA PHE A 99 -19.25 18.66 -6.90
C PHE A 99 -19.37 17.21 -7.39
N LYS A 100 -18.48 16.72 -8.25
CA LYS A 100 -18.59 15.35 -8.78
C LYS A 100 -18.03 14.36 -7.76
N LYS A 101 -18.80 13.32 -7.46
CA LYS A 101 -18.32 12.12 -6.78
C LYS A 101 -18.12 11.02 -7.81
N ILE A 102 -17.05 10.26 -7.67
CA ILE A 102 -16.84 9.02 -8.42
C ILE A 102 -16.67 7.87 -7.44
N ASP A 103 -17.13 6.69 -7.85
CA ASP A 103 -16.93 5.45 -7.13
C ASP A 103 -15.74 4.72 -7.76
N ILE A 104 -14.71 4.44 -6.96
CA ILE A 104 -13.50 3.73 -7.38
C ILE A 104 -13.42 2.31 -6.80
N SER A 105 -14.53 1.75 -6.29
CA SER A 105 -14.57 0.42 -5.66
C SER A 105 -13.97 -0.67 -6.55
N ASP A 106 -14.29 -0.67 -7.84
CA ASP A 106 -13.75 -1.66 -8.78
C ASP A 106 -12.23 -1.56 -8.91
N LYS A 107 -11.70 -0.33 -8.94
CA LYS A 107 -10.27 -0.09 -9.05
C LYS A 107 -9.54 -0.51 -7.77
N ILE A 108 -10.12 -0.20 -6.60
CA ILE A 108 -9.61 -0.69 -5.31
C ILE A 108 -9.55 -2.21 -5.33
N ASN A 109 -10.66 -2.89 -5.67
CA ASN A 109 -10.72 -4.36 -5.71
C ASN A 109 -9.68 -4.98 -6.64
N GLN A 110 -9.44 -4.40 -7.81
CA GLN A 110 -8.38 -4.86 -8.72
C GLN A 110 -6.99 -4.78 -8.08
N ILE A 111 -6.69 -3.66 -7.41
CA ILE A 111 -5.40 -3.46 -6.73
C ILE A 111 -5.30 -4.44 -5.55
N SER A 112 -6.35 -4.60 -4.75
CA SER A 112 -6.35 -5.52 -3.61
C SER A 112 -6.09 -6.95 -4.04
N GLN A 113 -6.72 -7.40 -5.14
CA GLN A 113 -6.51 -8.73 -5.71
C GLN A 113 -5.07 -8.90 -6.23
N ALA A 114 -4.51 -7.88 -6.88
CA ALA A 114 -3.13 -7.91 -7.33
C ALA A 114 -2.15 -7.98 -6.16
N LEU A 115 -2.35 -7.16 -5.12
CA LEU A 115 -1.56 -7.20 -3.89
C LEU A 115 -1.66 -8.57 -3.21
N GLU A 116 -2.87 -9.12 -3.10
CA GLU A 116 -3.08 -10.47 -2.55
C GLU A 116 -2.29 -11.51 -3.33
N MET A 117 -2.38 -11.52 -4.67
CA MET A 117 -1.61 -12.45 -5.49
C MET A 117 -0.10 -12.25 -5.39
N ILE A 118 0.39 -11.01 -5.37
CA ILE A 118 1.83 -10.72 -5.27
C ILE A 118 2.39 -11.18 -3.92
N LEU A 119 1.67 -10.87 -2.84
CA LEU A 119 2.12 -11.14 -1.46
C LEU A 119 1.94 -12.60 -1.05
N MET A 120 0.91 -13.30 -1.56
CA MET A 120 0.68 -14.72 -1.25
C MET A 120 1.58 -15.68 -2.04
N ASN A 121 2.04 -15.28 -3.23
CA ASN A 121 2.89 -16.13 -4.08
C ASN A 121 4.39 -15.99 -3.78
N ASP A 122 4.78 -15.10 -2.86
CA ASP A 122 6.17 -14.97 -2.42
C ASP A 122 6.41 -15.80 -1.15
N PRO A 123 7.22 -16.89 -1.20
CA PRO A 123 7.47 -17.73 -0.03
C PRO A 123 8.21 -17.03 1.11
N LEU A 124 8.74 -15.82 0.85
CA LEU A 124 9.48 -15.01 1.81
C LEU A 124 8.56 -14.02 2.55
N ILE A 125 7.28 -13.98 2.19
CA ILE A 125 6.23 -13.17 2.80
C ILE A 125 5.26 -14.13 3.50
N TYR A 126 4.97 -13.86 4.77
CA TYR A 126 4.13 -14.74 5.59
C TYR A 126 3.28 -13.95 6.58
N ALA A 127 2.35 -14.66 7.26
CA ALA A 127 1.42 -14.09 8.22
C ALA A 127 0.60 -12.91 7.65
N GLN A 128 0.22 -13.00 6.37
CA GLN A 128 -0.58 -11.99 5.70
C GLN A 128 -1.97 -11.90 6.36
N ARG A 129 -2.40 -10.70 6.70
CA ARG A 129 -3.72 -10.42 7.25
C ARG A 129 -4.27 -9.13 6.65
N TRP A 130 -5.43 -9.23 6.01
CA TRP A 130 -6.20 -8.05 5.65
C TRP A 130 -6.86 -7.46 6.88
N TRP A 131 -6.79 -6.14 7.03
CA TRP A 131 -7.50 -5.42 8.08
C TRP A 131 -9.01 -5.52 7.88
N LEU A 132 -9.73 -5.57 9.00
CA LEU A 132 -11.19 -5.61 9.08
C LEU A 132 -11.74 -4.24 9.50
N ASP A 133 -13.07 -4.13 9.52
CA ASP A 133 -13.78 -2.89 9.89
C ASP A 133 -13.39 -2.34 11.25
N GLU A 134 -13.05 -3.22 12.19
CA GLU A 134 -12.62 -2.86 13.54
C GLU A 134 -11.22 -2.22 13.54
N ASP A 135 -10.29 -2.77 12.76
CA ASP A 135 -8.94 -2.20 12.59
C ASP A 135 -9.03 -0.82 11.93
N MET A 136 -9.88 -0.67 10.92
CA MET A 136 -10.08 0.58 10.19
C MET A 136 -10.61 1.73 11.09
N LYS A 137 -11.33 1.42 12.18
CA LYS A 137 -11.81 2.43 13.14
C LYS A 137 -10.69 3.11 13.92
N LEU A 138 -9.50 2.49 13.98
CA LEU A 138 -8.33 3.06 14.63
C LEU A 138 -7.79 4.28 13.85
N ILE A 139 -7.99 4.31 12.53
CA ILE A 139 -7.42 5.32 11.63
C ILE A 139 -8.46 6.29 11.02
N THR A 140 -9.75 6.11 11.30
CA THR A 140 -10.85 6.90 10.69
C THR A 140 -11.53 7.89 11.65
N ARG A 141 -10.82 8.38 12.67
CA ARG A 141 -11.35 9.34 13.65
C ARG A 141 -11.52 10.76 13.09
#